data_AF-A0A927PFV2-F1
#
_entry.id   AF-A0A927PFV2-F1
#
_cell.length_a   1.000
_cell.length_b   1.000
_cell.length_c   1.000
_cell.angle_alpha   90.00
_cell.angle_beta   90.00
_cell.angle_gamma   90.00
#
_symmetry.space_group_name_H-M   'P 1'
#
loop_
_entity.id
_entity.type
_entity.pdbx_description
1 polymer ?
#
loop_
_entity_poly.entity_id
_entity_poly.type
_entity_poly.pdbx_seq_one_letter_code
_entity_poly.pdbx_strand_id
1 'polypeptide(L)'
;MKYRTTTKQAWLTAHGTFVDEFISPELEATLPARWIPRSQAVRSGSVEVADRTAVREPQLFDSPVASVGVGVDGEPVLQLELPGGGTYDQVDIVATHRRTHTRSVLPVTVTGAADPSEVGATLVGIVTVGALEPLCAASGAIDLAIARTVDGHRGPEVRLQARIEGSGLFDPEVDPELFSGKWYATPQGNLSLRIPRKSQAAF
;
A
#
# COMPACT_ATOMS: atom_id res chain seq x y z
N MET A 1 -13.41 -20.20 -14.39
CA MET A 1 -13.44 -20.72 -15.77
C MET A 1 -12.12 -20.30 -16.45
N LYS A 2 -11.18 -21.21 -16.70
CA LYS A 2 -9.91 -20.88 -17.39
C LYS A 2 -10.18 -20.75 -18.89
N TYR A 3 -10.04 -19.56 -19.46
CA TYR A 3 -10.02 -19.40 -20.91
C TYR A 3 -8.86 -20.20 -21.50
N ARG A 4 -9.07 -20.85 -22.65
CA ARG A 4 -7.99 -21.48 -23.41
C ARG A 4 -7.00 -20.40 -23.87
N THR A 5 -5.70 -20.70 -23.85
CA THR A 5 -4.63 -19.78 -24.25
C THR A 5 -4.87 -19.17 -25.62
N THR A 6 -5.40 -19.97 -26.57
CA THR A 6 -5.77 -19.52 -27.91
C THR A 6 -6.84 -18.42 -27.92
N THR A 7 -7.83 -18.49 -27.03
CA THR A 7 -8.86 -17.46 -26.87
C THR A 7 -8.28 -16.19 -26.26
N LYS A 8 -7.40 -16.31 -25.26
CA LYS A 8 -6.71 -15.15 -24.67
C LYS A 8 -5.83 -14.44 -25.70
N GLN A 9 -5.09 -15.20 -26.50
CA GLN A 9 -4.25 -14.67 -27.56
C GLN A 9 -5.08 -13.91 -28.61
N ALA A 10 -6.18 -14.50 -29.08
CA ALA A 10 -7.06 -13.83 -30.04
C ALA A 10 -7.64 -12.51 -29.49
N TRP A 11 -8.01 -12.49 -28.21
CA TRP A 11 -8.49 -11.27 -27.54
C TRP A 11 -7.39 -10.21 -27.43
N LEU A 12 -6.18 -10.59 -26.99
CA LEU A 12 -5.05 -9.67 -26.87
C LEU A 12 -4.65 -9.09 -28.23
N THR A 13 -4.61 -9.92 -29.28
CA THR A 13 -4.32 -9.45 -30.63
C THR A 13 -5.37 -8.45 -31.11
N ALA A 14 -6.66 -8.78 -31.02
CA ALA A 14 -7.72 -7.88 -31.47
C ALA A 14 -7.73 -6.56 -30.68
N HIS A 15 -7.54 -6.63 -29.36
CA HIS A 15 -7.53 -5.45 -28.50
C HIS A 15 -6.26 -4.62 -28.69
N GLY A 16 -5.10 -5.25 -28.84
CA GLY A 16 -3.83 -4.60 -29.16
C GLY A 16 -3.93 -3.81 -30.47
N THR A 17 -4.49 -4.41 -31.53
CA THR A 17 -4.74 -3.72 -32.81
C THR A 17 -5.61 -2.49 -32.62
N PHE A 18 -6.73 -2.59 -31.89
CA PHE A 18 -7.58 -1.44 -31.60
C PHE A 18 -6.84 -0.34 -30.83
N VAL A 19 -6.09 -0.71 -29.78
CA VAL A 19 -5.35 0.25 -28.96
C VAL A 19 -4.25 0.94 -29.76
N ASP A 20 -3.52 0.22 -30.61
CA ASP A 20 -2.48 0.79 -31.47
C ASP A 20 -3.04 1.69 -32.56
N GLU A 21 -4.21 1.37 -33.12
CA GLU A 21 -4.85 2.17 -34.17
C GLU A 21 -5.45 3.48 -33.64
N PHE A 22 -6.00 3.48 -32.42
CA PHE A 22 -6.79 4.61 -31.92
C PHE A 22 -6.21 5.33 -30.71
N ILE A 23 -5.19 4.79 -30.03
CA ILE A 23 -4.63 5.37 -28.82
C ILE A 23 -3.12 5.57 -29.03
N SER A 24 -2.66 6.83 -29.07
CA SER A 24 -1.21 7.14 -29.07
C SER A 24 -0.56 6.63 -27.79
N PRO A 25 0.68 6.09 -27.83
CA PRO A 25 1.46 5.76 -26.64
C PRO A 25 1.59 6.92 -25.65
N GLU A 26 1.59 8.17 -26.12
CA GLU A 26 1.70 9.37 -25.27
C GLU A 26 0.48 9.54 -24.35
N LEU A 27 -0.70 9.09 -24.79
CA LEU A 27 -1.92 9.12 -23.99
C LEU A 27 -1.88 8.09 -22.87
N GLU A 28 -1.01 7.08 -22.95
CA GLU A 28 -0.86 6.08 -21.90
C GLU A 28 -0.40 6.71 -20.58
N ALA A 29 0.47 7.71 -20.64
CA ALA A 29 0.92 8.46 -19.47
C ALA A 29 -0.22 9.24 -18.77
N THR A 30 -1.35 9.45 -19.47
CA THR A 30 -2.53 10.11 -18.92
C THR A 30 -3.52 9.15 -18.27
N LEU A 31 -3.34 7.84 -18.47
CA LEU A 31 -4.16 6.83 -17.82
C LEU A 31 -3.94 6.88 -16.30
N PRO A 32 -4.99 6.59 -15.50
CA PRO A 32 -4.78 6.28 -14.08
C PRO A 32 -3.69 5.21 -13.94
N ALA A 33 -2.75 5.42 -13.00
CA ALA A 33 -1.57 4.56 -12.83
C ALA A 33 -1.91 3.06 -12.78
N ARG A 34 -3.11 2.71 -12.27
CA ARG A 34 -3.60 1.32 -12.23
C ARG A 34 -3.81 0.65 -13.57
N TRP A 35 -4.03 1.42 -14.63
CA TRP A 35 -4.37 0.92 -15.96
C TRP A 35 -3.18 0.89 -16.92
N ILE A 36 -2.09 1.61 -16.59
CA ILE A 36 -0.88 1.66 -17.42
C ILE A 36 -0.31 0.25 -17.65
N PRO A 37 -0.12 -0.62 -16.63
CA PRO A 37 0.40 -1.98 -16.87
C PRO A 37 -0.51 -2.85 -17.75
N ARG A 38 -1.84 -2.69 -17.64
CA ARG A 38 -2.78 -3.40 -18.53
C ARG A 38 -2.69 -2.91 -19.96
N SER A 39 -2.60 -1.59 -20.16
CA SER A 39 -2.39 -0.98 -21.48
C SER A 39 -1.15 -1.55 -22.16
N GLN A 40 -0.03 -1.57 -21.44
CA GLN A 40 1.24 -2.11 -21.92
C GLN A 40 1.17 -3.61 -22.23
N ALA A 41 0.51 -4.38 -21.36
CA ALA A 41 0.31 -5.82 -21.58
C ALA A 41 -0.53 -6.10 -22.84
N VAL A 42 -1.60 -5.34 -23.05
CA VAL A 42 -2.45 -5.45 -24.25
C VAL A 42 -1.67 -5.12 -25.52
N ARG A 43 -0.92 -4.00 -25.54
CA ARG A 43 -0.08 -3.63 -26.69
C ARG A 43 1.02 -4.65 -27.01
N SER A 44 1.57 -5.30 -25.98
CA SER A 44 2.59 -6.34 -26.19
C SER A 44 2.07 -7.56 -26.95
N GLY A 45 0.75 -7.79 -26.95
CA GLY A 45 0.12 -8.98 -27.53
C GLY A 45 0.49 -10.31 -26.85
N SER A 46 1.31 -10.30 -25.80
CA SER A 46 1.78 -11.51 -25.12
C SER A 46 0.82 -11.93 -24.01
N VAL A 47 0.29 -13.16 -24.12
CA VAL A 47 -0.49 -13.79 -23.04
C VAL A 47 0.32 -13.91 -21.76
N GLU A 48 1.62 -14.17 -21.86
CA GLU A 48 2.50 -14.30 -20.69
C GLU A 48 2.63 -12.97 -19.96
N VAL A 49 2.81 -11.86 -20.69
CA VAL A 49 2.86 -10.52 -20.10
C VAL A 49 1.52 -10.16 -19.47
N ALA A 50 0.41 -10.44 -20.15
CA ALA A 50 -0.93 -10.18 -19.63
C ALA A 50 -1.26 -10.99 -18.37
N ASP A 51 -0.96 -12.30 -18.37
CA ASP A 51 -1.19 -13.16 -17.22
C ASP A 51 -0.29 -12.76 -16.05
N ARG A 52 0.97 -12.40 -16.30
CA ARG A 52 1.88 -11.89 -15.28
C ARG A 52 1.40 -10.57 -14.68
N THR A 53 0.94 -9.62 -15.50
CA THR A 53 0.33 -8.37 -15.01
C THR A 53 -0.91 -8.64 -14.16
N ALA A 54 -1.79 -9.53 -14.61
CA ALA A 54 -3.01 -9.88 -13.88
C ALA A 54 -2.72 -10.52 -12.51
N VAL A 55 -1.65 -11.31 -12.38
CA VAL A 55 -1.22 -11.90 -11.10
C VAL A 55 -0.68 -10.83 -10.14
N ARG A 56 -0.02 -9.79 -10.64
CA ARG A 56 0.55 -8.70 -9.81
C ARG A 56 -0.49 -7.69 -9.32
N GLU A 57 -1.60 -7.52 -10.04
CA GLU A 57 -2.59 -6.50 -9.72
C GLU A 57 -3.15 -6.60 -8.28
N PRO A 58 -3.58 -7.77 -7.79
CA PRO A 58 -3.96 -7.90 -6.38
C PRO A 58 -2.87 -7.39 -5.42
N GLN A 59 -1.60 -7.73 -5.70
CA GLN A 59 -0.46 -7.30 -4.88
C GLN A 59 -0.23 -5.79 -4.90
N LEU A 60 -0.61 -5.08 -5.97
CA LEU A 60 -0.42 -3.62 -6.11
C LEU A 60 -1.64 -2.81 -5.66
N PHE A 61 -2.86 -3.33 -5.81
CA PHE A 61 -4.10 -2.57 -5.61
C PHE A 61 -4.88 -2.93 -4.35
N ASP A 62 -4.68 -4.12 -3.79
CA ASP A 62 -5.44 -4.54 -2.62
C ASP A 62 -5.00 -3.74 -1.39
N SER A 63 -5.97 -3.35 -0.57
CA SER A 63 -5.70 -2.58 0.65
C SER A 63 -5.16 -3.51 1.73
N PRO A 64 -3.92 -3.31 2.22
CA PRO A 64 -3.41 -4.13 3.31
C PRO A 64 -4.08 -3.78 4.63
N VAL A 65 -4.06 -4.75 5.53
CA VAL A 65 -4.53 -4.57 6.91
C VAL A 65 -3.34 -4.20 7.78
N ALA A 66 -3.50 -3.19 8.61
CA ALA A 66 -2.47 -2.65 9.48
C ALA A 66 -2.93 -2.71 10.94
N SER A 67 -2.00 -3.07 11.82
CA SER A 67 -2.17 -2.98 13.27
C SER A 67 -1.01 -2.19 13.86
N VAL A 68 -1.25 -1.58 15.02
CA VAL A 68 -0.25 -0.77 15.73
C VAL A 68 0.17 -1.52 16.98
N GLY A 69 1.43 -1.92 17.03
CA GLY A 69 2.08 -2.48 18.22
C GLY A 69 3.10 -1.53 18.80
N VAL A 70 3.85 -2.01 19.80
CA VAL A 70 5.00 -1.32 20.38
C VAL A 70 6.26 -2.12 20.10
N GLY A 71 7.29 -1.43 19.63
CA GLY A 71 8.63 -1.94 19.44
C GLY A 71 9.37 -2.07 20.76
N VAL A 72 10.58 -2.63 20.68
CA VAL A 72 11.37 -2.98 21.87
C VAL A 72 11.75 -1.74 22.68
N ASP A 73 11.89 -0.58 22.04
CA ASP A 73 12.27 0.68 22.67
C ASP A 73 11.06 1.57 23.01
N GLY A 74 9.83 1.03 22.98
CA GLY A 74 8.59 1.76 23.28
C GLY A 74 8.00 2.54 22.09
N GLU A 75 8.60 2.46 20.91
CA GLU A 75 8.17 3.14 19.71
C GLU A 75 6.96 2.45 19.04
N PRO A 76 6.01 3.18 18.43
CA PRO A 76 4.92 2.56 17.69
C PRO A 76 5.44 1.81 16.45
N VAL A 77 5.05 0.54 16.30
CA VAL A 77 5.40 -0.30 15.14
C VAL A 77 4.14 -0.61 14.34
N LEU A 78 4.17 -0.41 13.01
CA LEU A 78 3.05 -0.79 12.14
C LEU A 78 3.26 -2.20 11.59
N GLN A 79 2.50 -3.16 12.09
CA GLN A 79 2.48 -4.48 11.51
C GLN A 79 1.49 -4.50 10.34
N LEU A 80 1.97 -4.84 9.13
CA LEU A 80 1.16 -4.88 7.92
C LEU A 80 0.95 -6.33 7.47
N GLU A 81 -0.30 -6.69 7.24
CA GLU A 81 -0.66 -7.91 6.54
C GLU A 81 -0.89 -7.55 5.08
N LEU A 82 0.00 -8.04 4.20
CA LEU A 82 -0.14 -7.81 2.78
C LEU A 82 -0.98 -8.91 2.13
N PRO A 83 -2.00 -8.53 1.33
CA PRO A 83 -2.77 -9.47 0.56
C PRO A 83 -1.90 -10.13 -0.52
N GLY A 84 -2.00 -11.46 -0.63
CA GLY A 84 -1.54 -12.18 -1.82
C GLY A 84 -0.12 -12.76 -1.83
N GLY A 85 0.51 -13.02 -0.68
CA GLY A 85 1.69 -13.92 -0.57
C GLY A 85 2.87 -13.63 -1.50
N GLY A 86 3.08 -12.37 -1.90
CA GLY A 86 4.02 -11.99 -2.95
C GLY A 86 5.39 -11.51 -2.46
N THR A 87 6.36 -11.47 -3.37
CA THR A 87 7.62 -10.75 -3.20
C THR A 87 7.49 -9.32 -3.71
N TYR A 88 8.02 -8.35 -2.97
CA TYR A 88 7.99 -6.93 -3.32
C TYR A 88 9.42 -6.42 -3.45
N ASP A 89 9.71 -5.64 -4.50
CA ASP A 89 11.04 -5.02 -4.66
C ASP A 89 11.23 -3.89 -3.63
N GLN A 90 10.15 -3.14 -3.40
CA GLN A 90 10.12 -2.01 -2.47
C GLN A 90 8.72 -1.83 -1.90
N VAL A 91 8.65 -1.44 -0.64
CA VAL A 91 7.42 -1.08 0.07
C VAL A 91 7.66 0.23 0.79
N ASP A 92 6.85 1.24 0.48
CA ASP A 92 6.88 2.55 1.12
C ASP A 92 5.57 2.77 1.88
N ILE A 93 5.62 3.21 3.13
CA ILE A 93 4.45 3.76 3.81
C ILE A 93 4.49 5.28 3.64
N VAL A 94 3.41 5.84 3.09
CA VAL A 94 3.26 7.27 2.90
C VAL A 94 2.32 7.80 3.98
N ALA A 95 2.84 8.68 4.83
CA ALA A 95 2.06 9.44 5.78
C ALA A 95 1.76 10.84 5.23
N THR A 96 0.48 11.22 5.21
CA THR A 96 0.04 12.51 4.67
C THR A 96 -0.78 13.27 5.72
N HIS A 97 -0.37 14.48 6.07
CA HIS A 97 -1.15 15.33 6.95
C HIS A 97 -2.37 15.88 6.20
N ARG A 98 -3.59 15.54 6.65
CA ARG A 98 -4.84 15.74 5.91
C ARG A 98 -5.13 17.19 5.55
N ARG A 99 -4.72 18.15 6.38
CA ARG A 99 -5.02 19.59 6.19
C ARG A 99 -3.97 20.33 5.38
N THR A 100 -2.70 19.97 5.56
CA THR A 100 -1.58 20.70 4.94
C THR A 100 -1.05 19.99 3.70
N HIS A 101 -1.47 18.75 3.49
CA HIS A 101 -0.95 17.86 2.45
C HIS A 101 0.57 17.66 2.52
N THR A 102 1.19 17.96 3.68
CA THR A 102 2.58 17.62 3.97
C THR A 102 2.72 16.10 3.99
N ARG A 103 3.78 15.58 3.37
CA ARG A 103 4.00 14.15 3.21
C ARG A 103 5.33 13.75 3.83
N SER A 104 5.36 12.55 4.39
CA SER A 104 6.58 11.88 4.79
C SER A 104 6.51 10.42 4.33
N VAL A 105 7.63 9.89 3.85
CA VAL A 105 7.77 8.46 3.56
C VAL A 105 8.40 7.82 4.78
N LEU A 106 7.68 6.90 5.40
CA LEU A 106 8.15 6.19 6.58
C LEU A 106 9.06 5.05 6.10
N PRO A 107 10.25 4.88 6.71
CA PRO A 107 11.08 3.73 6.41
C PRO A 107 10.30 2.45 6.75
N VAL A 108 10.44 1.44 5.89
CA VAL A 108 9.81 0.13 6.09
C VAL A 108 10.93 -0.89 6.06
N THR A 109 11.05 -1.68 7.12
CA THR A 109 11.86 -2.90 7.07
C THR A 109 10.91 -4.05 6.73
N VAL A 110 11.26 -4.88 5.76
CA VAL A 110 10.46 -6.08 5.42
C VAL A 110 11.06 -7.26 6.17
N THR A 111 10.44 -7.67 7.26
CA THR A 111 10.79 -8.90 7.98
C THR A 111 9.74 -9.98 7.69
N GLY A 112 10.07 -10.90 6.78
CA GLY A 112 9.26 -12.09 6.50
C GLY A 112 9.04 -12.35 5.01
N ALA A 113 9.44 -13.56 4.58
CA ALA A 113 8.87 -14.19 3.41
C ALA A 113 7.59 -14.92 3.86
N ALA A 114 6.50 -14.81 3.08
CA ALA A 114 5.45 -15.81 3.17
C ALA A 114 6.09 -17.18 2.94
N ASP A 115 5.81 -18.16 3.80
CA ASP A 115 5.84 -19.52 3.32
C ASP A 115 4.93 -19.57 2.08
N PRO A 116 5.41 -19.97 0.89
CA PRO A 116 4.60 -20.01 -0.33
C PRO A 116 3.35 -20.90 -0.20
N SER A 117 3.28 -21.71 0.87
CA SER A 117 2.14 -22.56 1.21
C SER A 117 1.14 -21.93 2.20
N GLU A 118 1.48 -20.80 2.83
CA GLU A 118 0.57 -20.03 3.67
C GLU A 118 -0.02 -18.84 2.91
N VAL A 119 -1.35 -18.73 2.92
CA VAL A 119 -2.07 -17.61 2.33
C VAL A 119 -1.82 -16.37 3.18
N GLY A 120 -0.80 -15.58 2.83
CA GLY A 120 -0.55 -14.25 3.40
C GLY A 120 0.91 -13.99 3.73
N ALA A 121 1.54 -13.04 3.03
CA ALA A 121 2.82 -12.50 3.47
C ALA A 121 2.54 -11.49 4.60
N THR A 122 3.00 -11.79 5.81
CA THR A 122 3.03 -10.78 6.88
C THR A 122 4.28 -9.94 6.69
N LEU A 123 4.12 -8.64 6.46
CA LEU A 123 5.21 -7.67 6.42
C LEU A 123 5.18 -6.82 7.70
N VAL A 124 6.20 -6.93 8.56
CA VAL A 124 6.27 -6.04 9.72
C VAL A 124 6.98 -4.74 9.35
N GLY A 125 6.23 -3.68 9.04
CA GLY A 125 6.77 -2.36 8.75
C GLY A 125 7.09 -1.56 10.01
N ILE A 126 8.35 -1.50 10.42
CA ILE A 126 8.75 -0.65 11.56
C ILE A 126 8.63 0.82 11.18
N VAL A 127 7.63 1.52 11.74
CA VAL A 127 7.47 2.97 11.59
C VAL A 127 8.21 3.67 12.72
N THR A 128 9.40 4.18 12.43
CA THR A 128 10.15 4.94 13.43
C THR A 128 9.54 6.33 13.62
N VAL A 129 9.40 6.77 14.88
CA VAL A 129 8.90 8.10 15.29
C VAL A 129 9.56 9.26 14.54
N GLY A 130 10.87 9.18 14.29
CA GLY A 130 11.62 10.23 13.59
C GLY A 130 11.09 10.54 12.18
N ALA A 131 10.48 9.57 11.50
CA ALA A 131 9.90 9.79 10.18
C ALA A 131 8.56 10.57 10.21
N LEU A 132 7.91 10.64 11.38
CA LEU A 132 6.65 11.36 11.58
C LEU A 132 6.86 12.81 12.04
N GLU A 133 8.07 13.19 12.47
CA GLU A 133 8.40 14.54 12.96
C GLU A 133 7.94 15.67 12.02
N PRO A 134 8.17 15.63 10.69
CA PRO A 134 7.74 16.71 9.79
C PRO A 134 6.22 16.91 9.76
N LEU A 135 5.46 15.86 10.10
CA LEU A 135 4.00 15.88 10.10
C LEU A 135 3.42 16.32 11.45
N CYS A 136 4.20 16.22 12.53
CA CYS A 136 3.78 16.56 13.88
C CYS A 136 3.84 18.07 14.18
N ALA A 137 4.45 18.88 13.31
CA ALA A 137 4.48 20.33 13.42
C ALA A 137 3.07 20.97 13.43
N ALA A 138 2.06 20.29 12.88
CA ALA A 138 0.68 20.74 12.90
C ALA A 138 -0.24 19.73 13.60
N SER A 139 -1.12 20.22 14.46
CA SER A 139 -2.23 19.40 14.98
C SER A 139 -3.16 19.00 13.83
N GLY A 140 -3.58 17.74 13.79
CA GLY A 140 -4.32 17.26 12.64
C GLY A 140 -4.45 15.75 12.56
N ALA A 141 -5.15 15.30 11.53
CA ALA A 141 -5.19 13.89 11.18
C ALA A 141 -4.08 13.63 10.16
N ILE A 142 -3.37 12.53 10.34
CA ILE A 142 -2.38 11.98 9.42
C ILE A 142 -2.98 10.70 8.86
N ASP A 143 -2.93 10.62 7.54
CA ASP A 143 -3.53 9.60 6.72
C ASP A 143 -2.41 8.68 6.21
N LEU A 144 -2.54 7.37 6.44
CA LEU A 144 -1.54 6.40 5.99
C LEU A 144 -1.95 5.64 4.73
N ALA A 145 -1.04 5.57 3.78
CA ALA A 145 -1.15 4.76 2.58
C ALA A 145 0.12 3.93 2.37
N ILE A 146 0.03 2.90 1.54
CA ILE A 146 1.16 2.09 1.08
C ILE A 146 1.36 2.32 -0.40
N ALA A 147 2.61 2.41 -0.84
CA ALA A 147 3.00 2.26 -2.23
C ALA A 147 3.94 1.05 -2.33
N ARG A 148 3.73 0.22 -3.35
CA ARG A 148 4.46 -1.03 -3.55
C ARG A 148 5.08 -1.04 -4.93
N THR A 149 6.29 -1.54 -5.04
CA THR A 149 6.96 -1.81 -6.33
C THR A 149 7.10 -3.32 -6.49
N VAL A 150 6.62 -3.84 -7.60
CA VAL A 150 6.72 -5.27 -7.95
C VAL A 150 7.24 -5.39 -9.37
N ASP A 151 8.34 -6.13 -9.54
CA ASP A 151 9.08 -6.29 -10.79
C ASP A 151 9.35 -4.94 -11.49
N GLY A 152 9.80 -3.94 -10.74
CA GLY A 152 10.12 -2.59 -11.19
C GLY A 152 8.91 -1.67 -11.40
N HIS A 153 7.68 -2.14 -11.19
CA HIS A 153 6.46 -1.35 -11.40
C HIS A 153 5.90 -0.84 -10.08
N ARG A 154 5.89 0.49 -9.91
CA ARG A 154 5.30 1.15 -8.73
C ARG A 154 3.78 1.25 -8.88
N GLY A 155 3.05 0.61 -7.98
CA GLY A 155 1.60 0.73 -7.85
C GLY A 155 1.17 2.08 -7.24
N PRO A 156 -0.14 2.38 -7.25
CA PRO A 156 -0.67 3.59 -6.63
C PRO A 156 -0.56 3.51 -5.12
N GLU A 157 -0.76 4.67 -4.48
CA GLU A 157 -0.94 4.73 -3.05
C GLU A 157 -2.31 4.18 -2.66
N VAL A 158 -2.32 3.11 -1.85
CA VAL A 158 -3.52 2.46 -1.34
C VAL A 158 -3.64 2.71 0.15
N ARG A 159 -4.84 3.05 0.62
CA ARG A 159 -5.09 3.32 2.05
C ARG A 159 -4.86 2.06 2.89
N LEU A 160 -4.15 2.20 4.01
CA LEU A 160 -4.02 1.12 5.00
C LEU A 160 -5.37 0.91 5.70
N GLN A 161 -5.87 -0.31 5.75
CA GLN A 161 -7.03 -0.67 6.57
C GLN A 161 -6.60 -0.89 8.01
N ALA A 162 -7.43 -0.48 8.96
CA ALA A 162 -7.24 -0.81 10.37
C ALA A 162 -7.65 -2.26 10.65
N ARG A 163 -6.85 -3.01 11.41
CA ARG A 163 -7.30 -4.27 12.01
C ARG A 163 -8.23 -3.96 13.19
N ILE A 164 -9.41 -4.59 13.24
CA ILE A 164 -10.46 -4.28 14.23
C ILE A 164 -10.81 -5.49 15.14
N GLU A 165 -10.19 -6.65 14.95
CA GLU A 165 -10.59 -7.88 15.68
C GLU A 165 -9.99 -8.04 17.09
N GLY A 166 -10.83 -8.55 18.02
CA GLY A 166 -10.45 -9.32 19.21
C GLY A 166 -9.81 -8.60 20.40
N SER A 167 -8.83 -7.72 20.16
CA SER A 167 -8.02 -7.05 21.20
C SER A 167 -7.99 -5.52 21.07
N GLY A 168 -8.71 -4.97 20.10
CA GLY A 168 -8.68 -3.54 19.76
C GLY A 168 -7.63 -3.24 18.69
N LEU A 169 -7.64 -2.00 18.19
CA LEU A 169 -6.68 -1.48 17.19
C LEU A 169 -5.21 -1.55 17.67
N PHE A 170 -5.03 -1.83 18.96
CA PHE A 170 -3.79 -1.74 19.72
C PHE A 170 -3.53 -3.06 20.44
N ASP A 171 -2.26 -3.41 20.57
CA ASP A 171 -1.84 -4.32 21.63
C ASP A 171 -2.17 -3.67 23.00
N PRO A 172 -2.87 -4.33 23.93
CA PRO A 172 -3.21 -3.78 25.25
C PRO A 172 -2.01 -3.36 26.11
N GLU A 173 -0.78 -3.76 25.75
CA GLU A 173 0.46 -3.33 26.40
C GLU A 173 1.01 -1.99 25.86
N VAL A 174 0.41 -1.41 24.82
CA VAL A 174 0.82 -0.11 24.26
C VAL A 174 0.33 1.03 25.15
N ASP A 175 1.26 1.73 25.81
CA ASP A 175 0.95 3.02 26.46
C ASP A 175 0.64 4.07 25.37
N PRO A 176 -0.60 4.57 25.27
CA PRO A 176 -0.98 5.59 24.30
C PRO A 176 -0.26 6.94 24.51
N GLU A 177 0.49 7.13 25.61
CA GLU A 177 1.23 8.36 25.92
C GLU A 177 2.68 8.37 25.36
N LEU A 178 3.24 7.23 24.95
CA LEU A 178 4.60 7.15 24.38
C LEU A 178 4.76 7.92 23.06
N PHE A 179 3.66 8.19 22.38
CA PHE A 179 3.61 9.08 21.24
C PHE A 179 2.46 10.06 21.47
N SER A 180 2.73 11.34 21.24
CA SER A 180 1.76 12.40 21.54
C SER A 180 0.51 12.39 20.65
N GLY A 181 0.30 11.36 19.82
CA GLY A 181 -0.80 11.18 18.89
C GLY A 181 -1.60 9.88 19.10
N LYS A 182 -2.90 9.93 18.80
CA LYS A 182 -3.82 8.79 18.96
C LYS A 182 -4.08 8.10 17.61
N TRP A 183 -3.73 6.83 17.48
CA TRP A 183 -4.13 6.01 16.33
C TRP A 183 -5.63 5.70 16.36
N TYR A 184 -6.27 5.65 15.21
CA TYR A 184 -7.70 5.37 15.11
C TYR A 184 -8.08 4.84 13.72
N ALA A 185 -9.18 4.10 13.66
CA ALA A 185 -9.84 3.75 12.41
C ALA A 185 -10.79 4.88 11.98
N THR A 186 -10.75 5.31 10.72
CA THR A 186 -11.74 6.25 10.16
C THR A 186 -13.09 5.54 9.97
N PRO A 187 -14.20 6.27 9.71
CA PRO A 187 -15.49 5.64 9.41
C PRO A 187 -15.49 4.67 8.23
N GLN A 188 -14.52 4.80 7.32
CA GLN A 188 -14.31 3.90 6.18
C GLN A 188 -13.39 2.71 6.50
N GLY A 189 -12.98 2.55 7.75
CA GLY A 189 -12.09 1.47 8.18
C GLY A 189 -10.60 1.74 7.97
N ASN A 190 -10.18 2.92 7.52
CA ASN A 190 -8.77 3.20 7.25
C ASN A 190 -8.00 3.53 8.52
N LEU A 191 -6.73 3.14 8.62
CA LEU A 191 -5.84 3.53 9.70
C LEU A 191 -5.38 4.99 9.53
N SER A 192 -5.54 5.77 10.59
CA SER A 192 -5.07 7.16 10.68
C SER A 192 -4.48 7.45 12.07
N LEU A 193 -3.66 8.48 12.14
CA LEU A 193 -3.07 9.01 13.37
C LEU A 193 -3.61 10.41 13.63
N ARG A 194 -3.99 10.72 14.87
CA ARG A 194 -4.47 12.05 15.28
C ARG A 194 -3.44 12.71 16.17
N ILE A 195 -2.87 13.82 15.72
CA ILE A 195 -2.01 14.69 16.54
C ILE A 195 -2.92 15.72 17.28
N PRO A 196 -3.03 15.65 18.61
CA PRO A 196 -3.74 16.62 19.44
C PRO A 196 -3.05 17.97 19.42
N ARG A 197 -3.82 19.00 19.74
CA ARG A 197 -3.32 20.38 19.81
C ARG A 197 -2.35 20.61 20.99
N LYS A 198 -2.46 19.83 22.07
CA LYS A 198 -1.60 19.95 23.26
C LYS A 198 -0.20 19.35 23.09
N SER A 199 -0.02 18.50 22.08
CA SER A 199 1.19 17.75 21.81
C SER A 199 2.31 18.53 21.12
N GLN A 200 2.01 19.78 20.71
CA GLN A 200 2.97 20.65 20.02
C GLN A 200 4.10 21.18 20.92
N ALA A 201 4.05 20.89 22.23
CA ALA A 201 5.06 21.34 23.20
C ALA A 201 6.11 20.28 23.57
N ALA A 202 6.06 19.07 22.98
CA ALA A 202 6.86 17.92 23.41
C ALA A 202 7.68 17.26 22.27
N PHE A 203 7.83 17.93 21.12
CA PHE A 203 8.75 17.53 20.04
C PHE A 203 9.89 18.54 19.93
#